data_AF-A0A527H7W3-F1
#
_entry.id   AF-A0A527H7W3-F1
#
_cell.length_a   1.000
_cell.length_b   1.000
_cell.length_c   1.000
_cell.angle_alpha   90.00
_cell.angle_beta   90.00
_cell.angle_gamma   90.00
#
_symmetry.space_group_name_H-M   'P 1'
#
loop_
_entity.id
_entity.type
_entity.pdbx_description
1 polymer ?
#
loop_
_entity_poly.entity_id
_entity_poly.type
_entity_poly.pdbx_seq_one_letter_code
_entity_poly.pdbx_strand_id
1 'polypeptide(L)'
;LYWCFRRLQAREAWAVHGEWITSGERGLGPGVEERFGFGRAVDDRTAQAEKVRRLTFRGELNALLGRNGFLVLPTVPGPAPYVDSTPEQFQAYRERALQLLCLAGLSGFPQITLPVGSVAGAPFGLSLLG
;
A
#
# COMPACT_ATOMS: atom_id res chain seq x y z
N LEU A 1 -10.05 -3.49 -0.85
CA LEU A 1 -9.19 -2.55 -0.09
C LEU A 1 -7.98 -2.09 -0.88
N TYR A 2 -7.26 -3.00 -1.57
CA TYR A 2 -6.14 -2.64 -2.45
C TYR A 2 -6.39 -1.43 -3.37
N TRP A 3 -7.47 -1.44 -4.16
CA TRP A 3 -7.77 -0.34 -5.08
C TRP A 3 -8.14 0.97 -4.36
N CYS A 4 -8.80 0.88 -3.20
CA CYS A 4 -9.08 2.04 -2.35
C CYS A 4 -7.77 2.72 -1.93
N PHE A 5 -6.83 1.94 -1.40
CA PHE A 5 -5.50 2.44 -1.05
C PHE A 5 -4.76 3.02 -2.26
N ARG A 6 -4.69 2.26 -3.37
CA ARG A 6 -3.97 2.68 -4.58
C ARG A 6 -4.49 4.01 -5.15
N ARG A 7 -5.82 4.19 -5.21
CA ARG A 7 -6.45 5.41 -5.74
C ARG A 7 -6.23 6.60 -4.83
N LEU A 8 -6.44 6.44 -3.51
CA LEU A 8 -6.21 7.50 -2.54
C LEU A 8 -4.74 7.91 -2.50
N GLN A 9 -3.83 6.94 -2.30
CA GLN A 9 -2.39 7.20 -2.21
C GLN A 9 -1.87 7.89 -3.47
N ALA A 10 -2.21 7.38 -4.67
CA ALA A 10 -1.67 7.94 -5.91
C ALA A 10 -2.19 9.37 -6.16
N ARG A 11 -3.47 9.61 -5.87
CA ARG A 11 -4.06 10.94 -6.01
C ARG A 11 -3.48 11.93 -4.99
N GLU A 12 -3.33 11.53 -3.73
CA GLU A 12 -2.73 12.38 -2.69
C GLU A 12 -1.26 12.69 -3.03
N ALA A 13 -0.50 11.70 -3.51
CA ALA A 13 0.86 11.92 -3.99
C ALA A 13 0.89 12.91 -5.17
N TRP A 14 -0.03 12.79 -6.13
CA TRP A 14 -0.15 13.75 -7.23
C TRP A 14 -0.53 15.15 -6.75
N ALA A 15 -1.44 15.27 -5.78
CA ALA A 15 -1.84 16.57 -5.23
C ALA A 15 -0.66 17.30 -4.56
N VAL A 16 0.25 16.56 -3.93
CA VAL A 16 1.44 17.12 -3.27
C VAL A 16 2.57 17.43 -4.26
N HIS A 17 2.83 16.52 -5.21
CA HIS A 17 4.03 16.59 -6.05
C HIS A 17 3.76 17.02 -7.50
N GLY A 18 2.50 17.10 -7.93
CA GLY A 18 2.13 17.31 -9.33
C GLY A 18 2.66 18.62 -9.92
N GLU A 19 2.60 19.71 -9.16
CA GLU A 19 3.16 21.01 -9.57
C GLU A 19 4.69 20.95 -9.74
N TRP A 20 5.38 20.32 -8.78
CA TRP A 20 6.82 20.12 -8.88
C TRP A 20 7.18 19.23 -10.07
N ILE A 21 6.43 18.15 -10.32
CA ILE A 21 6.67 17.25 -11.45
C ILE A 21 6.45 17.96 -12.80
N THR A 22 5.43 18.81 -12.90
CA THR A 22 5.06 19.46 -14.17
C THR A 22 5.82 20.75 -14.48
N SER A 23 6.51 21.33 -13.50
CA SER A 23 7.31 22.55 -13.70
C SER A 23 8.65 22.35 -14.41
N GLY A 24 8.99 21.12 -14.80
CA GLY A 24 10.17 20.85 -15.63
C GLY A 24 10.50 19.37 -15.75
N GLU A 25 11.58 19.05 -16.47
CA GLU A 25 12.05 17.67 -16.62
C GLU A 25 12.65 17.16 -15.30
N ARG A 26 12.26 15.95 -14.88
CA ARG A 26 12.63 15.36 -13.57
C ARG A 26 13.42 14.06 -13.66
N GLY A 27 13.58 13.48 -14.85
CA GLY A 27 14.24 12.18 -15.01
C GLY A 27 13.60 11.08 -14.17
N LEU A 28 12.28 11.08 -14.02
CA LEU A 28 11.57 10.04 -13.27
C LEU A 28 11.74 8.70 -13.99
N GLY A 29 12.01 7.64 -13.23
CA GLY A 29 11.99 6.30 -13.79
C GLY A 29 10.58 5.94 -14.30
N PRO A 30 10.44 5.09 -15.34
CA PRO A 30 9.15 4.82 -15.99
C PRO A 30 8.04 4.42 -15.02
N GLY A 31 8.32 3.51 -14.09
CA GLY A 31 7.32 3.07 -13.10
C GLY A 31 6.94 4.14 -12.07
N VAL A 32 7.71 5.21 -11.89
CA VAL A 32 7.34 6.36 -11.04
C VAL A 32 6.45 7.31 -11.84
N GLU A 33 6.83 7.60 -13.08
CA GLU A 33 6.03 8.43 -13.99
C GLU A 33 4.63 7.84 -14.22
N GLU A 34 4.52 6.54 -14.50
CA GLU A 34 3.24 5.83 -14.64
C GLU A 34 2.34 5.97 -13.40
N ARG A 35 2.93 5.92 -12.19
CA ARG A 35 2.18 5.99 -10.93
C ARG A 35 1.65 7.40 -10.66
N PHE A 36 2.43 8.43 -10.96
CA PHE A 36 1.95 9.80 -10.90
C PHE A 36 0.92 10.09 -12.00
N GLY A 37 1.12 9.56 -13.20
CA GLY A 37 0.14 9.60 -14.28
C GLY A 37 -1.21 8.97 -13.89
N PHE A 38 -1.17 7.81 -13.24
CA PHE A 38 -2.35 7.18 -12.65
C PHE A 38 -3.01 8.07 -11.59
N GLY A 39 -2.22 8.63 -10.65
CA GLY A 39 -2.71 9.54 -9.61
C GLY A 39 -3.40 10.79 -10.17
N ARG A 40 -2.82 11.38 -11.22
CA ARG A 40 -3.39 12.51 -11.96
C ARG A 40 -4.75 12.19 -12.58
N ALA A 41 -4.95 10.95 -13.02
CA ALA A 41 -6.18 10.51 -13.68
C ALA A 41 -7.32 10.13 -12.71
N VAL A 42 -7.08 10.10 -11.38
CA VAL A 42 -8.12 9.79 -10.40
C VAL A 42 -9.03 11.00 -10.16
N ASP A 43 -10.26 10.94 -10.68
CA ASP A 43 -11.26 12.00 -10.54
C ASP A 43 -11.80 12.20 -9.10
N ASP A 44 -12.46 13.34 -8.87
CA ASP A 44 -13.07 13.74 -7.59
C ASP A 44 -14.12 12.77 -7.07
N ARG A 45 -14.96 12.28 -7.98
CA ARG A 45 -16.00 11.33 -7.65
C ARG A 45 -15.43 10.02 -7.14
N THR A 46 -14.42 9.47 -7.82
CA THR A 46 -13.73 8.24 -7.44
C THR A 46 -13.02 8.44 -6.11
N ALA A 47 -12.26 9.51 -5.95
CA ALA A 47 -11.57 9.78 -4.69
C ALA A 47 -12.53 9.91 -3.51
N GLN A 48 -13.67 10.58 -3.71
CA GLN A 48 -14.68 10.72 -2.66
C GLN A 48 -15.31 9.37 -2.30
N ALA A 49 -15.64 8.53 -3.29
CA ALA A 49 -16.12 7.17 -3.06
C ALA A 49 -15.11 6.33 -2.26
N GLU A 50 -13.82 6.42 -2.59
CA GLU A 50 -12.77 5.69 -1.88
C GLU A 50 -12.52 6.24 -0.47
N LYS A 51 -12.67 7.56 -0.25
CA LYS A 51 -12.62 8.14 1.11
C LYS A 51 -13.74 7.57 1.99
N VAL A 52 -14.95 7.45 1.46
CA VAL A 52 -16.07 6.80 2.15
C VAL A 52 -15.74 5.33 2.43
N ARG A 53 -15.23 4.59 1.45
CA ARG A 53 -14.84 3.18 1.63
C ARG A 53 -13.76 3.00 2.71
N ARG A 54 -12.78 3.91 2.79
CA ARG A 54 -11.75 3.93 3.84
C ARG A 54 -12.37 4.08 5.23
N LEU A 55 -13.31 5.00 5.40
CA LEU A 55 -14.02 5.21 6.67
C LEU A 55 -14.86 3.99 7.06
N THR A 56 -15.60 3.40 6.11
CA THR A 56 -16.35 2.16 6.33
C THR A 56 -15.43 1.03 6.79
N PHE A 57 -14.31 0.81 6.08
CA PHE A 57 -13.33 -0.23 6.44
C PHE A 57 -12.75 -0.02 7.84
N ARG A 58 -12.36 1.22 8.18
CA ARG A 58 -11.86 1.54 9.52
C ARG A 58 -12.88 1.18 10.60
N GLY A 59 -14.16 1.49 10.37
CA GLY A 59 -15.25 1.14 11.29
C GLY A 59 -15.46 -0.37 11.42
N GLU A 60 -15.49 -1.10 10.29
CA GLU A 60 -15.61 -2.56 10.24
C GLU A 60 -14.49 -3.24 11.01
N LEU A 61 -13.24 -2.83 10.78
CA LEU A 61 -12.07 -3.39 11.46
C LEU A 61 -12.06 -3.05 12.95
N ASN A 62 -12.39 -1.81 13.33
CA ASN A 62 -12.50 -1.42 14.74
C ASN A 62 -13.53 -2.29 15.49
N ALA A 63 -14.69 -2.52 14.88
CA ALA A 63 -15.73 -3.35 15.47
C ALA A 63 -15.30 -4.83 15.59
N LEU A 64 -14.59 -5.34 14.57
CA LEU A 64 -14.06 -6.71 14.56
C LEU A 64 -13.02 -6.94 15.67
N LEU A 65 -12.10 -6.00 15.86
CA LEU A 65 -11.03 -6.12 16.85
C LEU A 65 -11.49 -5.81 18.27
N GLY A 66 -12.52 -4.97 18.41
CA GLY A 66 -13.01 -4.54 19.72
C GLY A 66 -11.93 -3.79 20.50
N ARG A 67 -11.89 -3.99 21.82
CA ARG A 67 -10.97 -3.24 22.70
C ARG A 67 -9.54 -3.77 22.74
N ASN A 68 -9.37 -5.08 22.59
CA ASN A 68 -8.11 -5.78 22.88
C ASN A 68 -7.70 -6.76 21.77
N GLY A 69 -8.43 -6.80 20.65
CA GLY A 69 -8.13 -7.69 19.54
C GLY A 69 -7.07 -7.12 18.61
N PHE A 70 -6.30 -8.02 18.00
CA PHE A 70 -5.39 -7.69 16.92
C PHE A 70 -5.38 -8.85 15.92
N LEU A 71 -5.05 -8.54 14.67
CA LEU A 71 -4.80 -9.53 13.62
C LEU A 71 -3.34 -9.98 13.67
N VAL A 72 -3.14 -11.28 13.46
CA VAL A 72 -1.83 -11.85 13.14
C VAL A 72 -1.86 -12.25 11.66
N LEU A 73 -0.93 -11.74 10.88
CA LEU A 73 -0.85 -11.98 9.44
C LEU A 73 0.60 -11.93 8.96
N PRO A 74 0.96 -12.55 7.82
CA PRO A 74 2.25 -12.28 7.19
C PRO A 74 2.42 -10.78 6.93
N THR A 75 3.60 -10.22 7.21
CA THR A 75 3.88 -8.81 6.86
C THR A 75 3.97 -8.63 5.34
N VAL A 76 4.58 -9.61 4.67
CA VAL A 76 4.82 -9.64 3.23
C VAL A 76 4.48 -11.02 2.67
N PRO A 77 4.18 -11.16 1.36
CA PRO A 77 3.68 -12.41 0.78
C PRO A 77 4.74 -13.51 0.67
N GLY A 78 6.02 -13.19 0.88
CA GLY A 78 7.12 -14.12 0.71
C GLY A 78 8.48 -13.43 0.78
N PRO A 79 9.57 -14.15 0.47
CA PRO A 79 10.93 -13.62 0.50
C PRO A 79 11.07 -12.43 -0.43
N ALA A 80 11.99 -11.52 -0.11
CA ALA A 80 12.30 -10.39 -0.98
C ALA A 80 12.73 -10.88 -2.37
N PRO A 81 12.25 -10.26 -3.47
CA PRO A 81 12.74 -10.57 -4.81
C PRO A 81 14.25 -10.33 -4.93
N TYR A 82 14.91 -11.08 -5.82
CA TYR A 82 16.31 -10.83 -6.15
C TYR A 82 16.48 -9.48 -6.86
N VAL A 83 17.67 -8.90 -6.76
CA VAL A 83 18.00 -7.59 -7.36
C VAL A 83 17.86 -7.59 -8.90
N ASP A 84 18.08 -8.73 -9.52
CA ASP A 84 18.00 -8.96 -10.97
C ASP A 84 16.63 -9.51 -11.43
N SER A 85 15.63 -9.51 -10.54
CA SER A 85 14.26 -9.87 -10.92
C SER A 85 13.72 -8.96 -12.03
N THR A 86 12.84 -9.48 -12.87
CA THR A 86 12.24 -8.69 -13.95
C THR A 86 11.28 -7.63 -13.40
N PRO A 87 10.99 -6.56 -14.15
CA PRO A 87 10.00 -5.56 -13.76
C PRO A 87 8.63 -6.18 -13.40
N GLU A 88 8.19 -7.20 -14.13
CA GLU A 88 6.92 -7.89 -13.92
C GLU A 88 6.92 -8.65 -12.59
N GLN A 89 8.04 -9.29 -12.23
CA GLN A 89 8.21 -9.98 -10.96
C GLN A 89 8.16 -8.97 -9.79
N PHE A 90 8.84 -7.82 -9.94
CA PHE A 90 8.78 -6.75 -8.95
C PHE A 90 7.37 -6.18 -8.78
N GLN A 91 6.65 -5.93 -9.88
CA GLN A 91 5.27 -5.45 -9.78
C GLN A 91 4.38 -6.50 -9.12
N ALA A 92 4.43 -7.77 -9.54
CA ALA A 92 3.63 -8.85 -8.96
C ALA A 92 3.87 -9.01 -7.45
N TYR A 93 5.14 -8.94 -7.01
CA TYR A 93 5.48 -8.95 -5.58
C TYR A 93 4.91 -7.73 -4.86
N ARG A 94 5.10 -6.52 -5.42
CA ARG A 94 4.61 -5.27 -4.84
C ARG A 94 3.08 -5.27 -4.69
N GLU A 95 2.34 -5.75 -5.68
CA GLU A 95 0.88 -5.80 -5.61
C GLU A 95 0.38 -6.71 -4.48
N ARG A 96 0.99 -7.91 -4.35
CA ARG A 96 0.70 -8.84 -3.26
C ARG A 96 1.08 -8.26 -1.90
N ALA A 97 2.25 -7.61 -1.79
CA ALA A 97 2.67 -6.94 -0.57
C ALA A 97 1.71 -5.81 -0.17
N LEU A 98 1.28 -4.98 -1.12
CA LEU A 98 0.34 -3.91 -0.84
C LEU A 98 -1.03 -4.41 -0.37
N GLN A 99 -1.47 -5.60 -0.75
CA GLN A 99 -2.71 -6.18 -0.21
C GLN A 99 -2.64 -6.39 1.30
N LEU A 100 -1.46 -6.73 1.84
CA LEU A 100 -1.22 -6.89 3.27
C LEU A 100 -0.97 -5.54 3.96
N LEU A 101 -0.12 -4.70 3.36
CA LEU A 101 0.34 -3.44 3.96
C LEU A 101 -0.72 -2.34 3.93
N CYS A 102 -1.68 -2.40 3.01
CA CYS A 102 -2.71 -1.35 2.91
C CYS A 102 -3.67 -1.31 4.10
N LEU A 103 -3.74 -2.37 4.91
CA LEU A 103 -4.66 -2.45 6.05
C LEU A 103 -4.35 -1.38 7.09
N ALA A 104 -3.09 -1.25 7.52
CA ALA A 104 -2.67 -0.21 8.46
C ALA A 104 -2.87 1.20 7.86
N GLY A 105 -2.46 1.40 6.61
CA GLY A 105 -2.59 2.71 5.95
C GLY A 105 -4.04 3.19 5.79
N LEU A 106 -4.98 2.28 5.58
CA LEU A 106 -6.40 2.62 5.44
C LEU A 106 -7.14 2.74 6.79
N SER A 107 -6.78 1.93 7.77
CA SER A 107 -7.42 1.97 9.10
C SER A 107 -6.87 3.09 9.98
N GLY A 108 -5.58 3.40 9.83
CA GLY A 108 -4.82 4.22 10.78
C GLY A 108 -4.45 3.49 12.06
N PHE A 109 -4.56 2.15 12.08
CA PHE A 109 -4.18 1.32 13.23
C PHE A 109 -2.68 0.99 13.16
N PRO A 110 -2.01 0.80 14.31
CA PRO A 110 -0.62 0.40 14.31
C PRO A 110 -0.47 -1.02 13.76
N GLN A 111 0.62 -1.25 13.04
CA GLN A 111 1.02 -2.56 12.56
C GLN A 111 2.51 -2.77 12.85
N ILE A 112 2.83 -3.74 13.70
CA ILE A 112 4.19 -4.05 14.15
C ILE A 112 4.65 -5.35 13.48
N THR A 113 5.83 -5.35 12.87
CA THR A 113 6.43 -6.57 12.32
C THR A 113 7.38 -7.21 13.32
N LEU A 114 7.12 -8.47 13.63
CA LEU A 114 8.00 -9.34 14.39
C LEU A 114 8.77 -10.25 13.41
N PRO A 115 10.10 -10.19 13.37
CA PRO A 115 10.90 -11.19 12.67
C PRO A 115 10.73 -12.56 13.36
N VAL A 116 10.27 -13.56 12.64
CA VAL A 116 9.97 -14.90 13.22
C VAL A 116 10.78 -16.03 12.61
N GLY A 117 11.53 -15.76 11.54
CA GLY A 117 12.39 -16.78 10.93
C GLY A 117 12.85 -16.40 9.52
N SER A 118 13.09 -17.41 8.70
CA SER A 118 13.48 -17.26 7.31
C SER A 118 12.67 -18.18 6.39
N VAL A 119 12.46 -17.73 5.16
CA VAL A 119 11.85 -18.49 4.06
C VAL A 119 12.77 -18.35 2.86
N ALA A 120 13.17 -19.48 2.25
CA ALA A 120 14.09 -19.51 1.11
C ALA A 120 15.38 -18.68 1.34
N GLY A 121 15.92 -18.70 2.56
CA GLY A 121 17.16 -17.98 2.91
C GLY A 121 16.99 -16.48 3.17
N ALA A 122 15.78 -15.92 3.09
CA ALA A 122 15.48 -14.51 3.39
C ALA A 122 14.65 -14.36 4.68
N PRO A 123 14.75 -13.22 5.41
CA PRO A 123 13.95 -12.97 6.61
C PRO A 123 12.44 -13.01 6.35
N PHE A 124 11.69 -13.58 7.28
CA PHE A 124 10.23 -13.64 7.27
C PHE A 124 9.66 -13.11 8.59
N GLY A 125 8.60 -12.32 8.49
CA GLY A 125 7.99 -11.65 9.64
C GLY A 125 6.46 -11.77 9.64
N LEU A 126 5.91 -11.81 10.86
CA LEU A 126 4.48 -11.69 11.11
C LEU A 126 4.17 -10.29 11.62
N SER A 127 3.07 -9.73 11.15
CA SER A 127 2.52 -8.48 11.64
C SER A 127 1.51 -8.72 12.75
N LEU A 128 1.53 -7.85 13.76
CA LEU A 128 0.44 -7.63 14.70
C LEU A 128 -0.24 -6.31 14.33
N LEU A 129 -1.53 -6.35 14.00
CA LEU A 129 -2.30 -5.17 13.58
C LEU A 129 -3.55 -4.99 14.45
N GLY A 130 -3.67 -3.87 15.14
CA GLY A 130 -4.83 -3.55 15.99
C GLY A 130 -4.64 -2.30 16.81
#